data_AF-A0A7C3TKY8-F1
#
_entry.id   AF-A0A7C3TKY8-F1
#
_cell.length_a   1.000
_cell.length_b   1.000
_cell.length_c   1.000
_cell.angle_alpha   90.00
_cell.angle_beta   90.00
_cell.angle_gamma   90.00
#
_symmetry.space_group_name_H-M   'P 1'
#
loop_
_entity.id
_entity.type
_entity.pdbx_description
1 polymer ?
#
loop_
_entity_poly.entity_id
_entity_poly.type
_entity_poly.pdbx_seq_one_letter_code
_entity_poly.pdbx_strand_id
1 'polypeptide(L)'
;MRGMVDSLNDFLIKSRPARNTELAVHRDPWTHTAQVRVCIYDSDAKVVFPSDGLDVDSRVREQLDQHAKEAVAYCRRGQLYADRLLLPDARGELWVFHCAVYRDYPALGHGPVAFFCLQPECFEWVAVRPADIAAQDEMVRLLPAIKFMQQEFGRLPMLHETADLVHLSPFHFHRRFTELFGQTPKHFLLSCQTYEAKRLLASRRRELARIASDCGFAHQSHFTSRFKQATGLTPTRWRSLADEIVQNGRRA
;
A
#
# COMPACT_ATOMS: atom_id res chain seq x y z
N MET A 1 -11.79 13.30 -15.48
CA MET A 1 -11.29 11.92 -15.68
C MET A 1 -10.59 11.35 -14.43
N ARG A 2 -10.13 12.18 -13.47
CA ARG A 2 -9.69 11.77 -12.12
C ARG A 2 -10.85 11.37 -11.18
N GLY A 3 -11.82 12.28 -10.96
CA GLY A 3 -13.01 12.09 -10.10
C GLY A 3 -13.98 10.93 -10.43
N MET A 4 -13.65 10.11 -11.41
CA MET A 4 -14.47 9.04 -11.97
C MET A 4 -14.15 7.68 -11.33
N VAL A 5 -12.88 7.50 -10.95
CA VAL A 5 -12.36 6.29 -10.28
C VAL A 5 -12.62 6.36 -8.76
N ASP A 6 -12.89 7.56 -8.24
CA ASP A 6 -13.15 7.85 -6.82
C ASP A 6 -14.57 7.50 -6.40
N SER A 7 -15.55 7.91 -7.22
CA SER A 7 -16.96 7.62 -6.98
C SER A 7 -17.17 6.10 -6.95
N LEU A 8 -16.66 5.38 -7.97
CA LEU A 8 -15.63 4.38 -7.75
C LEU A 8 -15.69 3.36 -6.61
N ASN A 9 -14.62 3.47 -5.85
CA ASN A 9 -14.45 2.79 -4.60
C ASN A 9 -15.54 3.21 -3.61
N ASP A 10 -15.99 4.47 -3.59
CA ASP A 10 -16.98 4.94 -2.61
C ASP A 10 -18.32 4.21 -2.73
N PHE A 11 -18.81 3.92 -3.94
CA PHE A 11 -20.04 3.16 -4.12
C PHE A 11 -19.85 1.66 -3.84
N LEU A 12 -18.66 1.10 -4.10
CA LEU A 12 -18.32 -0.29 -3.75
C LEU A 12 -18.14 -0.49 -2.24
N ILE A 13 -17.66 0.54 -1.55
CA ILE A 13 -17.60 0.65 -0.09
C ILE A 13 -19.02 0.83 0.49
N LYS A 14 -19.90 1.58 -0.19
CA LYS A 14 -21.31 1.80 0.21
C LYS A 14 -22.27 0.62 -0.08
N SER A 15 -21.92 -0.31 -0.97
CA SER A 15 -22.84 -1.37 -1.45
C SER A 15 -22.60 -2.78 -0.87
N ARG A 16 -21.88 -2.89 0.26
CA ARG A 16 -21.97 -4.06 1.14
C ARG A 16 -22.58 -3.64 2.49
N PRO A 17 -23.54 -4.41 3.05
CA PRO A 17 -24.46 -3.88 4.03
C PRO A 17 -23.85 -3.69 5.42
N ALA A 18 -24.14 -2.51 5.97
CA ALA A 18 -24.45 -2.18 7.36
C ALA A 18 -23.33 -1.77 8.35
N ARG A 19 -23.46 -0.48 8.76
CA ARG A 19 -22.98 0.24 9.97
C ARG A 19 -21.51 0.73 9.91
N ASN A 20 -21.17 2.00 10.14
CA ASN A 20 -21.90 3.14 10.69
C ASN A 20 -21.28 4.46 10.18
N THR A 21 -22.15 5.33 9.69
CA THR A 21 -22.26 6.81 9.80
C THR A 21 -21.05 7.76 9.85
N GLU A 22 -21.17 8.75 8.94
CA GLU A 22 -20.71 10.14 8.99
C GLU A 22 -19.21 10.42 8.98
N LEU A 23 -18.70 10.75 7.80
CA LEU A 23 -17.78 11.86 7.60
C LEU A 23 -17.93 12.41 6.18
N ALA A 24 -18.60 13.56 6.11
CA ALA A 24 -18.49 14.48 4.99
C ALA A 24 -17.06 15.01 4.93
N VAL A 25 -16.42 14.83 3.77
CA VAL A 25 -15.40 15.64 3.07
C VAL A 25 -14.78 14.65 2.08
N HIS A 26 -15.32 14.57 0.87
CA HIS A 26 -14.82 13.66 -0.18
C HIS A 26 -13.38 14.06 -0.59
N ARG A 27 -12.40 13.52 0.13
CA ARG A 27 -11.01 13.39 -0.32
C ARG A 27 -10.97 12.26 -1.34
N ASP A 28 -10.61 12.61 -2.56
CA ASP A 28 -10.31 11.74 -3.70
C ASP A 28 -9.41 10.53 -3.27
N PRO A 29 -9.94 9.28 -3.26
CA PRO A 29 -9.18 8.08 -2.88
C PRO A 29 -8.04 7.70 -3.84
N TRP A 30 -7.94 8.32 -5.02
CA TRP A 30 -6.92 7.99 -6.02
C TRP A 30 -5.96 9.14 -6.34
N THR A 31 -6.07 10.27 -5.64
CA THR A 31 -4.98 11.24 -5.52
C THR A 31 -3.90 10.70 -4.60
N HIS A 32 -2.91 10.08 -5.21
CA HIS A 32 -1.58 9.86 -4.63
C HIS A 32 -0.89 11.21 -4.45
N THR A 33 -1.24 11.91 -3.39
CA THR A 33 -0.23 12.66 -2.63
C THR A 33 0.33 11.69 -1.61
N ALA A 34 1.61 11.36 -1.73
CA ALA A 34 2.34 10.66 -0.68
C ALA A 34 2.32 11.52 0.60
N GLN A 35 1.23 11.43 1.36
CA GLN A 35 1.22 11.77 2.77
C GLN A 35 1.59 10.48 3.46
N VAL A 36 2.80 10.42 4.02
CA VAL A 36 3.21 9.33 4.92
C VAL A 36 2.07 9.12 5.92
N ARG A 37 1.36 7.98 5.79
CA ARG A 37 0.23 7.67 6.68
C ARG A 37 0.84 7.13 7.95
N VAL A 38 0.96 8.01 8.94
CA VAL A 38 1.54 7.70 10.24
C VAL A 38 0.44 7.60 11.29
N CYS A 39 0.51 6.55 12.10
CA CYS A 39 -0.23 6.41 13.33
C CYS A 39 0.72 6.60 14.50
N ILE A 40 0.40 7.49 15.43
CA ILE A 40 1.21 7.77 16.60
C ILE A 40 0.43 7.38 17.84
N TYR A 41 1.09 6.68 18.76
CA TYR A 41 0.55 6.25 20.04
C TYR A 41 1.38 6.82 21.19
N ASP A 42 0.70 7.31 22.23
CA ASP A 42 1.33 7.83 23.44
C ASP A 42 1.81 6.73 24.40
N SER A 43 2.25 7.13 25.59
CA SER A 43 2.72 6.24 26.65
C SER A 43 1.63 5.32 27.21
N ASP A 44 0.36 5.63 27.02
CA ASP A 44 -0.76 4.76 27.41
C ASP A 44 -1.23 3.87 26.25
N ALA A 45 -0.47 3.86 25.15
CA ALA A 45 -0.83 3.21 23.89
C ALA A 45 -2.19 3.68 23.35
N LYS A 46 -2.53 4.95 23.57
CA LYS A 46 -3.68 5.60 22.94
C LYS A 46 -3.24 6.30 21.68
N VAL A 47 -4.06 6.22 20.64
CA VAL A 47 -3.81 6.93 19.40
C VAL A 47 -3.87 8.44 19.67
N VAL A 48 -2.83 9.16 19.25
CA VAL A 48 -2.77 10.63 19.32
C VAL A 48 -2.80 11.28 17.94
N PHE A 49 -2.38 10.56 16.91
CA PHE A 49 -2.46 11.04 15.54
C PHE A 49 -2.57 9.90 14.53
N PRO A 50 -3.43 10.03 13.50
CA PRO A 50 -4.58 10.94 13.49
C PRO A 50 -5.56 10.58 14.63
N SER A 51 -6.33 11.55 15.13
CA SER A 51 -7.22 11.34 16.29
C SER A 51 -8.25 10.24 16.08
N ASP A 52 -8.71 10.06 14.84
CA ASP A 52 -9.70 9.04 14.46
C ASP A 52 -9.04 7.69 14.07
N GLY A 53 -7.72 7.60 14.22
CA GLY A 53 -6.93 6.48 13.74
C GLY A 53 -6.74 6.46 12.22
N LEU A 54 -5.85 5.61 11.73
CA LEU A 54 -5.64 5.48 10.30
C LEU A 54 -6.90 4.95 9.62
N ASP A 55 -7.18 5.49 8.43
CA ASP A 55 -8.22 4.98 7.54
C ASP A 55 -7.72 3.71 6.84
N VAL A 56 -7.83 2.59 7.55
CA VAL A 56 -7.44 1.24 7.16
C VAL A 56 -8.51 0.24 7.59
N ASP A 57 -8.41 -1.00 7.08
CA ASP A 57 -9.26 -2.11 7.49
C ASP A 57 -9.30 -2.27 9.02
N SER A 58 -10.48 -2.57 9.58
CA SER A 58 -10.68 -2.62 11.04
C SER A 58 -9.78 -3.66 11.71
N ARG A 59 -9.49 -4.79 11.03
CA ARG A 59 -8.57 -5.80 11.54
C ARG A 59 -7.14 -5.26 11.60
N VAL A 60 -6.73 -4.45 10.63
CA VAL A 60 -5.41 -3.81 10.63
C VAL A 60 -5.32 -2.81 11.78
N ARG A 61 -6.37 -2.01 12.01
CA ARG A 61 -6.43 -1.06 13.12
C ARG A 61 -6.35 -1.75 14.48
N GLU A 62 -7.12 -2.81 14.69
CA GLU A 62 -7.08 -3.61 15.93
C GLU A 62 -5.69 -4.22 16.18
N GLN A 63 -5.02 -4.70 15.12
CA GLN A 63 -3.66 -5.20 15.21
C GLN A 63 -2.66 -4.08 15.55
N LEU A 64 -2.79 -2.88 14.95
CA LEU A 64 -1.95 -1.73 15.28
C LEU A 64 -2.10 -1.34 16.77
N ASP A 65 -3.33 -1.29 17.28
CA ASP A 65 -3.58 -0.96 18.69
C ASP A 65 -2.96 -2.00 19.62
N GLN A 66 -3.00 -3.29 19.25
CA GLN A 66 -2.35 -4.35 20.00
C GLN A 66 -0.81 -4.22 19.96
N HIS A 67 -0.24 -3.99 18.77
CA HIS A 67 1.19 -3.80 18.61
C HIS A 67 1.69 -2.53 19.30
N ALA A 68 0.90 -1.46 19.38
CA ALA A 68 1.23 -0.25 20.13
C ALA A 68 1.40 -0.53 21.63
N LYS A 69 0.49 -1.30 22.23
CA LYS A 69 0.57 -1.72 23.64
C LYS A 69 1.84 -2.50 23.91
N GLU A 70 2.18 -3.43 23.02
CA GLU A 70 3.41 -4.21 23.12
C GLU A 70 4.65 -3.33 22.95
N ALA A 71 4.69 -2.49 21.92
CA ALA A 71 5.80 -1.59 21.62
C ALA A 71 6.15 -0.70 22.81
N VAL A 72 5.14 -0.06 23.41
CA VAL A 72 5.29 0.78 24.61
C VAL A 72 5.79 -0.06 25.79
N ALA A 73 5.23 -1.25 26.03
CA ALA A 73 5.65 -2.12 27.12
C ALA A 73 7.10 -2.60 26.97
N TYR A 74 7.53 -2.95 25.76
CA TYR A 74 8.92 -3.31 25.46
C TYR A 74 9.87 -2.14 25.72
N CYS A 75 9.50 -0.94 25.24
CA CYS A 75 10.29 0.26 25.44
C CYS A 75 10.49 0.60 26.92
N ARG A 76 9.44 0.48 27.76
CA ARG A 76 9.53 0.64 29.23
C ARG A 76 10.52 -0.33 29.87
N ARG A 77 10.64 -1.54 29.33
CA ARG A 77 11.61 -2.56 29.78
C ARG A 77 13.02 -2.34 29.23
N GLY A 78 13.26 -1.28 28.46
CA GLY A 78 14.53 -1.04 27.77
C GLY A 78 14.81 -2.06 26.66
N GLN A 79 13.78 -2.77 26.19
CA GLN A 79 13.87 -3.78 25.14
C GLN A 79 13.54 -3.17 23.78
N LEU A 80 14.16 -3.72 22.73
CA LEU A 80 13.83 -3.37 21.36
C LEU A 80 12.51 -4.03 20.95
N TYR A 81 11.69 -3.28 20.23
CA TYR A 81 10.50 -3.80 19.57
C TYR A 81 10.78 -4.06 18.08
N ALA A 82 9.86 -4.72 17.38
CA ALA A 82 9.99 -4.97 15.96
C ALA A 82 10.16 -3.66 15.16
N ASP A 83 11.08 -3.65 14.20
CA ASP A 83 11.30 -2.54 13.25
C ASP A 83 10.19 -2.45 12.20
N ARG A 84 9.55 -3.58 11.90
CA ARG A 84 8.54 -3.73 10.85
C ARG A 84 7.43 -4.65 11.28
N LEU A 85 6.21 -4.30 10.85
CA LEU A 85 5.01 -5.09 11.06
C LEU A 85 4.36 -5.39 9.71
N LEU A 86 3.99 -6.65 9.52
CA LEU A 86 3.21 -7.11 8.38
C LEU A 86 1.84 -7.52 8.91
N LEU A 87 0.84 -6.67 8.70
CA LEU A 87 -0.48 -6.84 9.25
C LEU A 87 -1.45 -7.27 8.15
N PRO A 88 -1.95 -8.51 8.17
CA PRO A 88 -2.97 -8.93 7.22
C PRO A 88 -4.31 -8.23 7.51
N ASP A 89 -4.98 -7.75 6.46
CA ASP A 89 -6.37 -7.28 6.54
C ASP A 89 -7.36 -8.46 6.67
N ALA A 90 -8.66 -8.16 6.72
CA ALA A 90 -9.72 -9.17 6.75
C ALA A 90 -9.71 -10.12 5.53
N ARG A 91 -9.04 -9.74 4.43
CA ARG A 91 -8.93 -10.52 3.18
C ARG A 91 -7.58 -11.23 3.04
N GLY A 92 -6.65 -11.01 3.97
CA GLY A 92 -5.31 -11.56 3.95
C GLY A 92 -4.30 -10.75 3.11
N GLU A 93 -4.66 -9.54 2.68
CA GLU A 93 -3.72 -8.61 2.06
C GLU A 93 -2.80 -8.02 3.13
N LEU A 94 -1.50 -8.02 2.88
CA LEU A 94 -0.50 -7.60 3.87
C LEU A 94 -0.26 -6.09 3.80
N TRP A 95 -0.44 -5.43 4.95
CA TRP A 95 -0.12 -4.02 5.16
C TRP A 95 1.21 -3.92 5.90
N VAL A 96 2.16 -3.18 5.34
CA VAL A 96 3.52 -3.12 5.88
C VAL A 96 3.72 -1.79 6.59
N PHE A 97 4.02 -1.83 7.88
CA PHE A 97 4.32 -0.66 8.70
C PHE A 97 5.78 -0.69 9.14
N HIS A 98 6.45 0.46 9.06
CA HIS A 98 7.67 0.68 9.82
C HIS A 98 7.30 1.17 11.22
N CYS A 99 7.92 0.58 12.23
CA CYS A 99 7.68 0.90 13.62
C CYS A 99 8.92 1.56 14.22
N ALA A 100 8.74 2.74 14.80
CA ALA A 100 9.77 3.43 15.56
C ALA A 100 9.23 3.76 16.96
N VAL A 101 9.97 3.37 18.00
CA VAL A 101 9.55 3.59 19.39
C VAL A 101 10.62 4.42 20.09
N TYR A 102 10.22 5.57 20.61
CA TYR A 102 11.08 6.47 21.36
C TYR A 102 10.76 6.33 22.84
N ARG A 103 11.77 6.38 23.72
CA ARG A 103 11.56 6.36 25.18
C ARG A 103 10.90 7.63 25.70
N ASP A 104 11.14 8.72 25.01
CA ASP A 104 10.63 10.04 25.31
C ASP A 104 10.58 10.82 23.99
N TYR A 105 9.50 11.57 23.76
CA TYR A 105 9.35 12.40 22.57
C TYR A 105 8.81 13.78 22.99
N PRO A 106 9.67 14.82 23.07
CA PRO A 106 9.33 16.08 23.75
C PRO A 106 8.03 16.76 23.33
N ALA A 107 7.60 16.60 22.07
CA ALA A 107 6.36 17.19 21.57
C ALA A 107 5.08 16.47 22.03
N LEU A 108 5.20 15.24 22.55
CA LEU A 108 4.07 14.37 22.93
C LEU A 108 4.07 14.03 24.43
N GLY A 109 4.92 14.71 25.21
CA GLY A 109 5.03 14.53 26.65
C GLY A 109 6.05 13.46 27.06
N HIS A 110 5.96 13.06 28.32
CA HIS A 110 6.91 12.14 28.93
C HIS A 110 6.52 10.68 28.75
N GLY A 111 7.51 9.85 28.42
CA GLY A 111 7.37 8.41 28.31
C GLY A 111 7.31 7.89 26.88
N PRO A 112 7.15 6.57 26.69
CA PRO A 112 7.36 5.97 25.39
C PRO A 112 6.31 6.40 24.37
N VAL A 113 6.75 6.61 23.13
CA VAL A 113 5.89 6.97 22.01
C VAL A 113 6.18 6.02 20.84
N ALA A 114 5.14 5.41 20.29
CA ALA A 114 5.25 4.51 19.15
C ALA A 114 4.71 5.16 17.87
N PHE A 115 5.50 5.10 16.80
CA PHE A 115 5.16 5.57 15.46
C PHE A 115 5.02 4.36 14.56
N PHE A 116 3.88 4.25 13.87
CA PHE A 116 3.63 3.25 12.83
C PHE A 116 3.41 3.97 11.50
N CYS A 117 4.41 3.88 10.62
CA CYS A 117 4.38 4.50 9.30
C CYS A 117 4.02 3.45 8.25
N LEU A 118 2.86 3.59 7.62
CA LEU A 118 2.48 2.72 6.51
C LEU A 118 3.46 2.91 5.35
N GLN A 119 3.94 1.80 4.80
CA GLN A 119 4.82 1.85 3.64
C GLN A 119 4.07 2.29 2.38
N PRO A 120 4.75 3.02 1.48
CA PRO A 120 4.22 3.36 0.18
C PRO A 120 3.77 2.13 -0.62
N GLU A 121 2.64 2.26 -1.31
CA GLU A 121 2.22 1.25 -2.28
C GLU A 121 3.17 1.20 -3.49
N CYS A 122 3.10 0.13 -4.29
CA CYS A 122 4.03 -0.12 -5.39
C CYS A 122 4.21 1.08 -6.36
N PHE A 123 3.17 1.89 -6.59
CA PHE A 123 3.20 3.04 -7.48
C PHE A 123 3.68 4.33 -6.82
N GLU A 124 3.73 4.40 -5.49
CA GLU A 124 4.14 5.60 -4.74
C GLU A 124 5.67 5.70 -4.63
N TRP A 125 6.38 4.58 -4.75
CA TRP A 125 7.84 4.52 -4.64
C TRP A 125 8.58 5.41 -5.65
N VAL A 126 7.99 5.69 -6.82
CA VAL A 126 8.56 6.65 -7.79
C VAL A 126 8.71 8.05 -7.19
N ALA A 127 7.76 8.47 -6.35
CA ALA A 127 7.71 9.80 -5.74
C ALA A 127 8.60 9.91 -4.50
N VAL A 128 8.94 8.78 -3.86
CA VAL A 128 9.83 8.75 -2.70
C VAL A 128 11.24 9.19 -3.11
N ARG A 129 11.78 10.20 -2.42
CA ARG A 129 13.16 10.66 -2.59
C ARG A 129 14.04 10.03 -1.50
N PRO A 130 15.34 9.83 -1.76
CA PRO A 130 16.27 9.35 -0.73
C PRO A 130 16.19 10.14 0.59
N ALA A 131 16.03 11.47 0.49
CA ALA A 131 15.89 12.34 1.66
C ALA A 131 14.65 12.03 2.52
N ASP A 132 13.57 11.52 1.92
CA ASP A 132 12.33 11.21 2.63
C ASP A 132 12.48 9.94 3.50
N ILE A 133 13.50 9.11 3.25
CA ILE A 133 13.79 7.85 3.97
C ILE A 133 15.27 7.76 4.41
N ALA A 134 15.93 8.90 4.61
CA ALA A 134 17.38 8.96 4.84
C ALA A 134 17.85 8.23 6.10
N ALA A 135 16.96 7.99 7.07
CA ALA A 135 17.25 7.20 8.27
C ALA A 135 17.29 5.68 8.02
N GLN A 136 16.97 5.22 6.80
CA GLN A 136 16.86 3.80 6.45
C GLN A 136 17.81 3.45 5.30
N ASP A 137 19.12 3.39 5.59
CA ASP A 137 20.20 3.19 4.60
C ASP A 137 19.94 2.04 3.62
N GLU A 138 19.48 0.90 4.14
CA GLU A 138 19.14 -0.27 3.33
C GLU A 138 17.97 -0.02 2.36
N MET A 139 16.96 0.74 2.78
CA MET A 139 15.86 1.13 1.88
C MET A 139 16.32 2.14 0.84
N VAL A 140 17.14 3.12 1.24
CA VAL A 140 17.76 4.08 0.31
C VAL A 140 18.56 3.33 -0.75
N ARG A 141 19.34 2.32 -0.35
CA ARG A 141 20.11 1.47 -1.25
C ARG A 141 19.24 0.72 -2.25
N LEU A 142 18.07 0.19 -1.84
CA LEU A 142 17.19 -0.56 -2.73
C LEU A 142 16.29 0.31 -3.62
N LEU A 143 16.16 1.60 -3.30
CA LEU A 143 15.28 2.52 -4.01
C LEU A 143 15.48 2.56 -5.55
N PRO A 144 16.71 2.55 -6.10
CA PRO A 144 16.92 2.49 -7.55
C PRO A 144 16.29 1.25 -8.20
N ALA A 145 16.44 0.07 -7.58
CA ALA A 145 15.87 -1.17 -8.09
C ALA A 145 14.34 -1.13 -8.07
N ILE A 146 13.73 -0.58 -7.02
CA ILE A 146 12.26 -0.44 -6.90
C ILE A 146 11.71 0.47 -8.00
N LYS A 147 12.34 1.63 -8.20
CA LYS A 147 11.93 2.57 -9.25
C LYS A 147 12.04 1.95 -10.63
N PHE A 148 13.12 1.23 -10.90
CA PHE A 148 13.29 0.48 -12.13
C PHE A 148 12.22 -0.61 -12.31
N MET A 149 11.94 -1.40 -11.28
CA MET A 149 10.87 -2.41 -11.32
C MET A 149 9.50 -1.79 -11.61
N GLN A 150 9.21 -0.63 -11.01
CA GLN A 150 7.97 0.10 -11.25
C GLN A 150 7.89 0.70 -12.66
N GLN A 151 9.01 1.12 -13.25
CA GLN A 151 9.06 1.68 -14.61
C GLN A 151 8.97 0.58 -15.68
N GLU A 152 9.63 -0.55 -15.43
CA GLU A 152 9.82 -1.63 -16.40
C GLU A 152 8.85 -2.80 -16.18
N PHE A 153 7.88 -2.69 -15.29
CA PHE A 153 6.98 -3.80 -14.91
C PHE A 153 6.32 -4.50 -16.10
N GLY A 154 6.02 -3.76 -17.18
CA GLY A 154 5.38 -4.29 -18.38
C GLY A 154 6.23 -5.31 -19.14
N ARG A 155 7.57 -5.23 -19.05
CA ARG A 155 8.46 -6.24 -19.66
C ARG A 155 8.92 -7.34 -18.70
N LEU A 156 8.49 -7.28 -17.43
CA LEU A 156 8.86 -8.23 -16.38
C LEU A 156 10.38 -8.40 -16.24
N PRO A 157 11.10 -7.39 -15.73
CA PRO A 157 12.56 -7.46 -15.58
C PRO A 157 12.96 -8.68 -14.75
N MET A 158 14.04 -9.31 -15.14
CA MET A 158 14.60 -10.45 -14.42
C MET A 158 15.21 -10.00 -13.09
N LEU A 159 15.22 -10.91 -12.12
CA LEU A 159 15.71 -10.63 -10.77
C LEU A 159 17.18 -10.16 -10.76
N HIS A 160 18.02 -10.68 -11.66
CA HIS A 160 19.42 -10.24 -11.74
C HIS A 160 19.53 -8.80 -12.24
N GLU A 161 18.75 -8.39 -13.24
CA GLU A 161 18.73 -7.01 -13.74
C GLU A 161 18.41 -6.03 -12.60
N THR A 162 17.45 -6.38 -11.74
CA THR A 162 17.07 -5.56 -10.59
C THR A 162 18.13 -5.55 -9.49
N ALA A 163 18.81 -6.68 -9.27
CA ALA A 163 19.82 -6.82 -8.22
C ALA A 163 21.14 -6.12 -8.59
N ASP A 164 21.50 -6.14 -9.87
CA ASP A 164 22.71 -5.51 -10.40
C ASP A 164 22.71 -3.99 -10.22
N LEU A 165 21.53 -3.34 -10.33
CA LEU A 165 21.34 -1.91 -10.09
C LEU A 165 21.73 -1.45 -8.67
N VAL A 166 21.75 -2.38 -7.72
CA VAL A 166 22.04 -2.10 -6.30
C VAL A 166 23.24 -2.91 -5.80
N HIS A 167 24.00 -3.48 -6.74
CA HIS A 167 25.21 -4.26 -6.51
C HIS A 167 25.00 -5.40 -5.48
N LEU A 168 23.91 -6.15 -5.67
CA LEU A 168 23.58 -7.33 -4.87
C LEU A 168 23.52 -8.56 -5.75
N SER A 169 23.84 -9.72 -5.18
CA SER A 169 23.46 -10.97 -5.86
C SER A 169 21.93 -11.13 -5.86
N PRO A 170 21.34 -11.85 -6.83
CA PRO A 170 19.89 -12.04 -6.90
C PRO A 170 19.28 -12.62 -5.63
N PHE A 171 19.99 -13.54 -4.97
CA PHE A 171 19.57 -14.14 -3.71
C PHE A 171 19.53 -13.11 -2.56
N HIS A 172 20.59 -12.33 -2.40
CA HIS A 172 20.64 -11.29 -1.36
C HIS A 172 19.59 -10.21 -1.62
N PHE A 173 19.44 -9.76 -2.87
CA PHE A 173 18.41 -8.79 -3.24
C PHE A 173 17.01 -9.31 -2.90
N HIS A 174 16.66 -10.52 -3.32
CA HIS A 174 15.35 -11.11 -3.03
C HIS A 174 15.07 -11.15 -1.53
N ARG A 175 16.03 -11.65 -0.75
CA ARG A 175 15.89 -11.75 0.71
C ARG A 175 15.69 -10.37 1.34
N ARG A 176 16.59 -9.41 1.07
CA ARG A 176 16.51 -8.07 1.66
C ARG A 176 15.27 -7.32 1.22
N PHE A 177 14.90 -7.41 -0.06
CA PHE A 177 13.66 -6.82 -0.57
C PHE A 177 12.45 -7.38 0.17
N THR A 178 12.36 -8.70 0.34
CA THR A 178 11.20 -9.32 1.02
C THR A 178 11.13 -8.93 2.49
N GLU A 179 12.27 -8.90 3.18
CA GLU A 179 12.37 -8.46 4.58
C GLU A 179 11.96 -6.98 4.75
N LEU A 180 12.34 -6.10 3.81
CA LEU A 180 12.06 -4.67 3.90
C LEU A 180 10.65 -4.30 3.43
N PHE A 181 10.17 -4.87 2.33
CA PHE A 181 8.90 -4.46 1.69
C PHE A 181 7.74 -5.43 1.97
N GLY A 182 7.96 -6.47 2.77
CA GLY A 182 6.95 -7.45 3.16
C GLY A 182 6.36 -8.30 2.02
N GLN A 183 6.92 -8.17 0.82
CA GLN A 183 6.52 -8.91 -0.37
C GLN A 183 7.73 -9.25 -1.24
N THR A 184 7.64 -10.31 -2.04
CA THR A 184 8.73 -10.68 -2.94
C THR A 184 8.83 -9.71 -4.13
N PRO A 185 10.00 -9.58 -4.79
CA PRO A 185 10.14 -8.76 -5.99
C PRO A 185 9.14 -9.12 -7.09
N LYS A 186 8.84 -10.42 -7.25
CA LYS A 186 7.84 -10.90 -8.20
C LYS A 186 6.43 -10.41 -7.84
N HIS A 187 6.08 -10.43 -6.56
CA HIS A 187 4.77 -9.93 -6.11
C HIS A 187 4.68 -8.42 -6.30
N PHE A 188 5.76 -7.68 -6.04
CA PHE A 188 5.81 -6.24 -6.31
C PHE A 188 5.51 -5.92 -7.79
N LEU A 189 6.12 -6.64 -8.73
CA LEU A 189 5.82 -6.48 -10.16
C LEU A 189 4.35 -6.78 -10.48
N LEU A 190 3.77 -7.84 -9.91
CA LEU A 190 2.35 -8.16 -10.07
C LEU A 190 1.44 -7.05 -9.52
N SER A 191 1.84 -6.41 -8.42
CA SER A 191 1.13 -5.26 -7.84
C SER A 191 1.17 -4.07 -8.80
N CYS A 192 2.32 -3.75 -9.40
CA CYS A 192 2.44 -2.73 -10.45
C CYS A 192 1.53 -3.03 -11.66
N GLN A 193 1.57 -4.27 -12.16
CA GLN A 193 0.73 -4.73 -13.27
C GLN A 193 -0.77 -4.58 -12.95
N THR A 194 -1.17 -4.99 -11.75
CA THR A 194 -2.57 -4.94 -11.30
C THR A 194 -3.04 -3.50 -11.13
N TYR A 195 -2.20 -2.63 -10.56
CA TYR A 195 -2.50 -1.22 -10.43
C TYR A 195 -2.74 -0.56 -11.80
N GLU A 196 -1.81 -0.76 -12.74
CA GLU A 196 -1.96 -0.21 -14.09
C GLU A 196 -3.22 -0.76 -14.79
N ALA A 197 -3.52 -2.04 -14.60
CA ALA A 197 -4.73 -2.64 -15.15
C ALA A 197 -6.00 -1.98 -14.58
N LYS A 198 -6.08 -1.72 -13.27
CA LYS A 198 -7.20 -1.00 -12.66
C LYS A 198 -7.39 0.38 -13.31
N ARG A 199 -6.29 1.10 -13.52
CA ARG A 199 -6.28 2.43 -14.16
C ARG A 199 -6.73 2.38 -15.63
N LEU A 200 -6.26 1.39 -16.39
CA LEU A 200 -6.65 1.19 -17.79
C LEU A 200 -8.10 0.72 -17.93
N LEU A 201 -8.58 -0.12 -17.01
CA LEU A 201 -9.97 -0.57 -17.01
C LEU A 201 -10.96 0.55 -16.67
N ALA A 202 -10.54 1.51 -15.85
CA ALA A 202 -11.32 2.70 -15.52
C ALA A 202 -11.28 3.77 -16.63
N SER A 203 -10.38 3.65 -17.62
CA SER A 203 -10.18 4.66 -18.67
C SER A 203 -10.49 4.12 -20.06
N ARG A 204 -11.63 4.55 -20.62
CA ARG A 204 -12.13 4.21 -21.97
C ARG A 204 -12.46 2.71 -22.15
N ARG A 205 -13.27 2.39 -23.16
CA ARG A 205 -13.59 1.01 -23.55
C ARG A 205 -12.45 0.36 -24.34
N ARG A 206 -11.25 0.23 -23.75
CA ARG A 206 -10.15 -0.56 -24.34
C ARG A 206 -10.49 -2.05 -24.30
N GLU A 207 -10.03 -2.80 -25.29
CA GLU A 207 -10.15 -4.25 -25.29
C GLU A 207 -9.32 -4.87 -24.16
N LEU A 208 -9.85 -5.92 -23.52
CA LEU A 208 -9.16 -6.60 -22.41
C LEU A 208 -7.84 -7.22 -22.85
N ALA A 209 -7.75 -7.71 -24.10
CA ALA A 209 -6.50 -8.21 -24.68
C ALA A 209 -5.43 -7.13 -24.77
N ARG A 210 -5.81 -5.90 -25.16
CA ARG A 210 -4.88 -4.78 -25.21
C ARG A 210 -4.42 -4.36 -23.82
N ILE A 211 -5.32 -4.28 -22.86
CA ILE A 211 -4.98 -3.99 -21.45
C ILE A 211 -4.02 -5.06 -20.91
N ALA A 212 -4.29 -6.34 -21.17
CA ALA A 212 -3.41 -7.43 -20.77
C ALA A 212 -1.98 -7.22 -21.33
N SER A 213 -1.86 -6.92 -22.63
CA SER A 213 -0.57 -6.63 -23.27
C SER A 213 0.12 -5.40 -22.68
N ASP A 214 -0.60 -4.29 -22.51
CA ASP A 214 -0.05 -3.04 -21.97
C ASP A 214 0.42 -3.23 -20.50
N CYS A 215 -0.20 -4.14 -19.75
CA CYS A 215 0.21 -4.52 -18.40
C CYS A 215 1.24 -5.66 -18.36
N GLY A 216 1.79 -6.11 -19.48
CA GLY A 216 2.85 -7.14 -19.51
C GLY A 216 2.37 -8.59 -19.33
N PHE A 217 1.10 -8.88 -19.60
CA PHE A 217 0.59 -10.24 -19.67
C PHE A 217 0.62 -10.76 -21.11
N ALA A 218 1.11 -11.98 -21.30
CA ALA A 218 1.13 -12.62 -22.62
C ALA A 218 -0.27 -12.87 -23.19
N HIS A 219 -1.24 -13.18 -22.32
CA HIS A 219 -2.60 -13.55 -22.73
C HIS A 219 -3.67 -12.95 -21.80
N GLN A 220 -4.82 -12.59 -22.39
CA GLN A 220 -5.98 -12.05 -21.67
C GLN A 220 -6.52 -13.00 -20.60
N SER A 221 -6.49 -14.32 -20.84
CA SER A 221 -6.97 -15.32 -19.89
C SER A 221 -6.12 -15.32 -18.61
N HIS A 222 -4.80 -15.27 -18.77
CA HIS A 222 -3.86 -15.17 -17.65
C HIS A 222 -4.04 -13.87 -16.87
N PHE A 223 -4.14 -12.74 -17.58
CA PHE A 223 -4.49 -11.45 -16.99
C PHE A 223 -5.79 -11.53 -16.17
N THR A 224 -6.86 -12.08 -16.76
CA THR A 224 -8.17 -12.15 -16.10
C THR A 224 -8.13 -12.94 -14.80
N SER A 225 -7.47 -14.11 -14.82
CA SER A 225 -7.31 -14.96 -13.64
C SER A 225 -6.48 -14.26 -12.56
N ARG A 226 -5.37 -13.61 -12.94
CA ARG A 226 -4.49 -12.90 -12.00
C ARG A 226 -5.16 -11.65 -11.42
N PHE A 227 -5.85 -10.87 -12.25
CA PHE A 227 -6.60 -9.71 -11.82
C PHE A 227 -7.71 -10.11 -10.85
N LYS A 228 -8.45 -11.19 -11.14
CA LYS A 228 -9.47 -11.72 -10.22
C LYS A 228 -8.88 -12.22 -8.92
N GLN A 229 -7.74 -12.89 -8.97
CA GLN A 229 -7.03 -13.33 -7.77
C GLN A 229 -6.61 -12.13 -6.90
N ALA A 230 -6.10 -11.07 -7.52
CA ALA A 230 -5.60 -9.89 -6.81
C ALA A 230 -6.71 -8.95 -6.32
N THR A 231 -7.85 -8.89 -7.00
CA THR A 231 -8.91 -7.89 -6.72
C THR A 231 -10.23 -8.50 -6.23
N GLY A 232 -10.39 -9.82 -6.31
CA GLY A 232 -11.65 -10.51 -6.08
C GLY A 232 -12.68 -10.39 -7.22
N LEU A 233 -12.43 -9.55 -8.23
CA LEU A 233 -13.37 -9.24 -9.31
C LEU A 233 -12.77 -9.54 -10.69
N THR A 234 -13.59 -9.93 -11.66
CA THR A 234 -13.12 -10.02 -13.04
C THR A 234 -12.88 -8.62 -13.62
N PRO A 235 -11.98 -8.45 -14.61
CA PRO A 235 -11.78 -7.17 -15.29
C PRO A 235 -13.06 -6.56 -15.86
N THR A 236 -13.95 -7.38 -16.42
CA THR A 236 -15.26 -6.93 -16.94
C THR A 236 -16.17 -6.42 -15.82
N ARG A 237 -16.21 -7.12 -14.68
CA ARG A 237 -17.01 -6.68 -13.54
C ARG A 237 -16.45 -5.41 -12.92
N TRP A 238 -15.12 -5.34 -12.76
CA TRP A 238 -14.41 -4.14 -12.37
C TRP A 238 -14.78 -2.96 -13.27
N ARG A 239 -14.72 -3.13 -14.59
CA ARG A 239 -15.10 -2.10 -15.56
C ARG A 239 -16.58 -1.69 -15.46
N SER A 240 -17.49 -2.65 -15.27
CA SER A 240 -18.93 -2.34 -15.21
C SER A 240 -19.24 -1.50 -13.98
N LEU A 241 -18.71 -1.90 -12.82
CA LEU A 241 -18.72 -1.07 -11.62
C LEU A 241 -18.05 0.27 -11.92
N ALA A 242 -16.92 0.23 -12.65
CA ALA A 242 -16.17 1.40 -13.08
C ALA A 242 -16.94 2.39 -13.94
N ASP A 243 -17.99 1.95 -14.65
CA ASP A 243 -18.85 2.77 -15.48
C ASP A 243 -20.10 3.23 -14.71
N GLU A 244 -20.71 2.34 -13.92
CA GLU A 244 -21.91 2.62 -13.10
C GLU A 244 -21.70 3.84 -12.21
N ILE A 245 -20.52 3.95 -11.63
CA ILE A 245 -20.34 4.91 -10.57
C ILE A 245 -19.88 6.27 -11.12
N VAL A 246 -19.29 6.30 -12.31
CA VAL A 246 -19.20 7.51 -13.14
C VAL A 246 -20.57 8.09 -13.45
N GLN A 247 -21.51 7.22 -13.82
CA GLN A 247 -22.84 7.65 -14.26
C GLN A 247 -23.64 8.19 -13.09
N ASN A 248 -23.52 7.57 -11.92
CA ASN A 248 -24.14 8.04 -10.68
C ASN A 248 -23.52 9.36 -10.19
N GLY A 249 -22.20 9.50 -10.26
CA GLY A 249 -21.50 10.75 -9.89
C GLY A 249 -21.73 11.93 -10.84
N ARG A 250 -22.27 11.71 -12.05
CA ARG A 250 -22.67 12.78 -13.00
C ARG A 250 -24.14 13.22 -12.85
N ARG A 251 -24.94 12.47 -12.09
CA ARG A 251 -26.38 12.71 -11.88
C ARG A 251 -26.70 13.37 -10.54
N ALA A 252 -25.73 13.44 -9.63
CA ALA A 252 -25.78 14.19 -8.38
C ALA A 252 -25.16 15.58 -8.57
#